data_AF-A0A661VFX6-F1
#
_entry.id   AF-A0A661VFX6-F1
#
_cell.length_a   1.000
_cell.length_b   1.000
_cell.length_c   1.000
_cell.angle_alpha   90.00
_cell.angle_beta   90.00
_cell.angle_gamma   90.00
#
_symmetry.space_group_name_H-M   'P 1'
#
loop_
_entity.id
_entity.type
_entity.pdbx_description
1 polymer ?
#
loop_
_entity_poly.entity_id
_entity_poly.type
_entity_poly.pdbx_seq_one_letter_code
_entity_poly.pdbx_strand_id
1 'polypeptide(L)'
;MRQAEAALEDRNLQQGVFAALQLIIPEIERIQRRRGTVRYTGSPAWSSSEEELVSTEDFPQLVKDALSHYWGGPKLTSSPLLKLRVVEAARQQEGSSTMALRAVLARAIERLRPKGQRSMTTADWILYNILELKFLQGRRVSEVAARLAMSESDLYRKQRVAIEEVARTLADMEREAAGKGQEGDALTP
;
A
#
# COMPACT_ATOMS: atom_id res chain seq x y z
N MET A 1 -30.89 -66.21 -14.72
CA MET A 1 -31.66 -65.43 -15.70
C MET A 1 -33.12 -65.91 -15.77
N ARG A 2 -34.11 -65.60 -14.92
CA ARG A 2 -34.19 -65.15 -13.49
C ARG A 2 -33.20 -64.09 -13.01
N GLN A 3 -33.58 -62.96 -12.42
CA GLN A 3 -34.86 -62.28 -12.21
C GLN A 3 -34.61 -60.79 -12.58
N ALA A 4 -35.56 -59.97 -13.03
CA ALA A 4 -36.56 -59.27 -12.21
C ALA A 4 -36.02 -58.65 -10.90
N GLU A 5 -36.52 -57.45 -10.57
CA GLU A 5 -36.34 -56.69 -9.31
C GLU A 5 -35.09 -55.78 -9.21
N ALA A 6 -35.32 -54.57 -8.67
CA ALA A 6 -34.39 -53.50 -8.30
C ALA A 6 -33.50 -52.92 -9.45
N ALA A 7 -33.35 -51.61 -9.64
CA ALA A 7 -33.85 -50.43 -8.92
C ALA A 7 -33.96 -49.27 -9.95
N LEU A 8 -34.81 -48.24 -9.77
CA LEU A 8 -34.47 -46.95 -9.11
C LEU A 8 -33.13 -46.35 -9.62
N GLU A 9 -33.03 -45.11 -10.06
CA GLU A 9 -33.97 -43.98 -10.10
C GLU A 9 -33.91 -43.32 -11.50
N ASP A 10 -35.06 -43.14 -12.12
CA ASP A 10 -35.93 -41.96 -12.02
C ASP A 10 -35.42 -40.77 -12.84
N ARG A 11 -35.86 -40.81 -14.10
CA ARG A 11 -35.67 -39.77 -15.09
C ARG A 11 -36.97 -38.99 -15.15
N ASN A 12 -36.93 -37.71 -14.76
CA ASN A 12 -37.97 -36.71 -14.98
C ASN A 12 -39.20 -36.72 -14.05
N LEU A 13 -38.99 -36.75 -12.74
CA LEU A 13 -39.91 -36.22 -11.73
C LEU A 13 -39.10 -35.24 -10.84
N GLN A 14 -39.60 -34.10 -10.35
CA GLN A 14 -40.89 -33.42 -10.47
C GLN A 14 -40.68 -31.89 -10.27
N GLN A 15 -41.52 -31.09 -10.94
CA GLN A 15 -42.18 -29.85 -10.46
C GLN A 15 -41.41 -28.94 -9.46
N GLY A 16 -41.16 -27.67 -9.80
CA GLY A 16 -42.15 -26.60 -9.59
C GLY A 16 -41.81 -25.82 -8.30
N VAL A 17 -41.82 -24.49 -8.24
CA VAL A 17 -42.95 -23.60 -8.56
C VAL A 17 -42.50 -22.36 -9.35
N PHE A 18 -43.29 -22.02 -10.37
CA PHE A 18 -43.26 -20.75 -11.10
C PHE A 18 -44.12 -19.71 -10.38
N ALA A 19 -43.59 -18.50 -10.12
CA ALA A 19 -44.33 -17.25 -9.95
C ALA A 19 -43.31 -16.09 -9.77
N ALA A 20 -43.47 -14.89 -10.34
CA ALA A 20 -44.37 -14.40 -11.38
C ALA A 20 -43.62 -13.24 -12.08
N LEU A 21 -43.51 -13.26 -13.42
CA LEU A 21 -44.25 -12.35 -14.30
C LEU A 21 -44.07 -10.83 -14.04
N GLN A 22 -43.63 -10.16 -15.12
CA GLN A 22 -44.13 -8.85 -15.61
C GLN A 22 -43.55 -7.58 -14.92
N LEU A 23 -43.26 -6.48 -15.64
CA LEU A 23 -43.51 -6.09 -17.05
C LEU A 23 -42.54 -4.94 -17.47
N ILE A 24 -42.29 -4.78 -18.80
CA ILE A 24 -41.81 -3.55 -19.49
C ILE A 24 -40.31 -3.15 -19.23
N ILE A 25 -39.29 -3.31 -20.11
CA ILE A 25 -39.07 -3.00 -21.56
C ILE A 25 -39.05 -1.47 -21.84
N PRO A 26 -38.17 -0.85 -22.67
CA PRO A 26 -37.08 -1.37 -23.54
C PRO A 26 -35.67 -0.74 -23.30
N GLU A 27 -34.72 -1.17 -24.14
CA GLU A 27 -33.39 -0.63 -24.48
C GLU A 27 -32.88 0.67 -23.83
N ILE A 28 -31.65 0.61 -23.29
CA ILE A 28 -30.45 1.20 -23.92
C ILE A 28 -29.20 0.52 -23.32
N GLU A 29 -28.48 -0.25 -24.14
CA GLU A 29 -27.06 -0.51 -23.90
C GLU A 29 -26.28 0.80 -24.10
N ARG A 30 -25.70 1.40 -23.05
CA ARG A 30 -24.39 2.11 -23.18
C ARG A 30 -23.69 2.63 -21.91
N ILE A 31 -24.36 2.82 -20.76
CA ILE A 31 -23.73 3.58 -19.64
C ILE A 31 -23.90 2.92 -18.24
N GLN A 32 -23.56 1.63 -18.09
CA GLN A 32 -23.45 0.98 -16.77
C GLN A 32 -22.11 0.31 -16.43
N ARG A 33 -21.05 0.48 -17.26
CA ARG A 33 -19.65 0.40 -16.76
C ARG A 33 -19.26 1.59 -15.84
N ARG A 34 -20.25 2.36 -15.39
CA ARG A 34 -20.14 3.56 -14.54
C ARG A 34 -21.09 3.50 -13.34
N ARG A 35 -21.25 2.33 -12.72
CA ARG A 35 -21.87 2.16 -11.40
C ARG A 35 -21.52 0.79 -10.79
N GLY A 36 -20.27 0.66 -10.35
CA GLY A 36 -19.88 -0.43 -9.45
C GLY A 36 -20.58 -0.24 -8.11
N THR A 37 -21.45 -1.21 -7.78
CA THR A 37 -21.99 -1.56 -6.45
C THR A 37 -22.51 -0.44 -5.54
N VAL A 38 -23.80 -0.57 -5.20
CA VAL A 38 -24.43 0.09 -4.04
C VAL A 38 -23.57 -0.14 -2.80
N ARG A 39 -22.99 0.93 -2.26
CA ARG A 39 -22.16 0.88 -1.06
C ARG A 39 -23.06 0.63 0.15
N TYR A 40 -22.70 -0.37 0.95
CA TYR A 40 -23.33 -0.62 2.24
C TYR A 40 -23.20 0.63 3.14
N THR A 41 -24.32 1.09 3.69
CA THR A 41 -24.38 2.27 4.53
C THR A 41 -23.86 1.93 5.93
N GLY A 42 -22.69 2.46 6.31
CA GLY A 42 -22.19 2.31 7.69
C GLY A 42 -20.66 2.27 7.88
N SER A 43 -19.85 2.32 6.82
CA SER A 43 -18.39 2.38 6.96
C SER A 43 -17.80 3.47 6.06
N PRO A 44 -16.74 4.21 6.49
CA PRO A 44 -16.27 5.38 5.75
C PRO A 44 -15.69 4.96 4.39
N ALA A 45 -16.30 5.45 3.32
CA ALA A 45 -15.90 5.23 1.91
C ALA A 45 -14.48 5.71 1.55
N TRP A 46 -13.73 6.22 2.52
CA TRP A 46 -12.39 6.81 2.43
C TRP A 46 -11.27 5.77 2.59
N SER A 47 -11.49 4.74 3.41
CA SER A 47 -10.47 3.72 3.73
C SER A 47 -10.02 2.91 2.51
N SER A 48 -10.95 2.59 1.61
CA SER A 48 -10.69 1.71 0.46
C SER A 48 -9.62 2.26 -0.49
N SER A 49 -9.61 3.56 -0.73
CA SER A 49 -8.68 4.18 -1.70
C SER A 49 -7.27 4.40 -1.15
N GLU A 50 -7.10 4.39 0.17
CA GLU A 50 -5.79 4.48 0.84
C GLU A 50 -5.10 3.10 0.86
N GLU A 51 -5.88 2.04 1.11
CA GLU A 51 -5.43 0.65 1.04
C GLU A 51 -5.16 0.20 -0.40
N GLU A 52 -5.96 0.66 -1.35
CA GLU A 52 -5.72 0.51 -2.79
C GLU A 52 -4.38 1.15 -3.19
N LEU A 53 -4.06 2.35 -2.67
CA LEU A 53 -2.83 3.07 -3.03
C LEU A 53 -1.55 2.33 -2.60
N VAL A 54 -1.47 1.79 -1.38
CA VAL A 54 -0.31 0.99 -0.93
C VAL A 54 -0.20 -0.38 -1.61
N SER A 55 -1.25 -0.80 -2.31
CA SER A 55 -1.31 -2.05 -3.06
C SER A 55 -1.00 -1.88 -4.56
N THR A 56 -0.81 -0.64 -5.04
CA THR A 56 -0.45 -0.37 -6.44
C THR A 56 1.00 -0.75 -6.77
N GLU A 57 1.25 -1.23 -7.99
CA GLU A 57 2.61 -1.48 -8.51
C GLU A 57 3.46 -0.19 -8.57
N ASP A 58 2.83 0.98 -8.68
CA ASP A 58 3.47 2.30 -8.68
C ASP A 58 3.93 2.77 -7.29
N PHE A 59 3.50 2.12 -6.20
CA PHE A 59 3.78 2.60 -4.83
C PHE A 59 5.28 2.79 -4.52
N PRO A 60 6.21 1.87 -4.90
CA PRO A 60 7.65 2.09 -4.72
C PRO A 60 8.19 3.28 -5.53
N GLN A 61 7.59 3.59 -6.69
CA GLN A 61 7.98 4.74 -7.50
C GLN A 61 7.48 6.06 -6.88
N LEU A 62 6.30 6.08 -6.25
CA LEU A 62 5.84 7.22 -5.43
C LEU A 62 6.78 7.47 -4.24
N VAL A 63 7.21 6.41 -3.55
CA VAL A 63 8.17 6.49 -2.43
C VAL A 63 9.53 6.99 -2.91
N LYS A 64 10.07 6.47 -4.02
CA LYS A 64 11.28 6.97 -4.67
C LYS A 64 11.21 8.47 -4.97
N ASP A 65 10.08 8.92 -5.50
CA ASP A 65 9.86 10.29 -5.92
C ASP A 65 9.77 11.26 -4.73
N ALA A 66 9.10 10.86 -3.67
CA ALA A 66 9.07 11.61 -2.41
C ALA A 66 10.46 11.65 -1.74
N LEU A 67 11.18 10.53 -1.66
CA LEU A 67 12.55 10.47 -1.13
C LEU A 67 13.54 11.34 -1.95
N SER A 68 13.40 11.35 -3.28
CA SER A 68 14.26 12.17 -4.15
C SER A 68 14.04 13.67 -3.95
N HIS A 69 12.86 14.08 -3.47
CA HIS A 69 12.50 15.47 -3.13
C HIS A 69 12.37 15.69 -1.62
N TYR A 70 13.01 14.85 -0.79
CA TYR A 70 12.89 14.86 0.68
C TYR A 70 13.23 16.22 1.34
N TRP A 71 14.15 16.97 0.74
CA TRP A 71 14.58 18.31 1.19
C TRP A 71 13.77 19.47 0.59
N GLY A 72 12.72 19.17 -0.16
CA GLY A 72 11.84 20.15 -0.79
C GLY A 72 11.62 19.87 -2.28
N GLY A 73 10.39 20.08 -2.72
CA GLY A 73 10.00 20.03 -4.13
C GLY A 73 8.68 19.28 -4.38
N PRO A 74 8.13 19.38 -5.60
CA PRO A 74 6.74 19.02 -5.90
C PRO A 74 6.41 17.54 -5.63
N LYS A 75 7.37 16.63 -5.84
CA LYS A 75 7.18 15.19 -5.61
C LYS A 75 7.04 14.78 -4.13
N LEU A 76 7.39 15.69 -3.21
CA LEU A 76 7.09 15.55 -1.77
C LEU A 76 5.85 16.36 -1.39
N THR A 77 5.82 17.66 -1.75
CA THR A 77 4.77 18.61 -1.31
C THR A 77 3.39 18.36 -1.92
N SER A 78 3.34 17.65 -3.05
CA SER A 78 2.11 17.29 -3.76
C SER A 78 2.00 15.78 -3.97
N SER A 79 2.69 15.00 -3.14
CA SER A 79 2.73 13.53 -3.24
C SER A 79 1.36 12.91 -2.92
N PRO A 80 0.90 11.89 -3.67
CA PRO A 80 -0.24 11.07 -3.26
C PRO A 80 -0.07 10.45 -1.87
N LEU A 81 1.18 10.21 -1.43
CA LEU A 81 1.52 9.69 -0.11
C LEU A 81 1.08 10.60 1.05
N LEU A 82 0.78 11.87 0.80
CA LEU A 82 0.25 12.80 1.81
C LEU A 82 -1.10 12.35 2.38
N LYS A 83 -1.85 11.50 1.64
CA LYS A 83 -3.17 10.99 2.02
C LYS A 83 -3.12 9.72 2.89
N LEU A 84 -1.94 9.16 3.14
CA LEU A 84 -1.81 7.98 3.99
C LEU A 84 -2.23 8.30 5.42
N ARG A 85 -2.98 7.40 6.07
CA ARG A 85 -3.47 7.59 7.44
C ARG A 85 -2.33 7.74 8.44
N VAL A 86 -1.20 7.04 8.23
CA VAL A 86 0.00 7.25 9.06
C VAL A 86 0.60 8.65 8.92
N VAL A 87 0.42 9.31 7.77
CA VAL A 87 0.87 10.69 7.52
C VAL A 87 -0.10 11.69 8.15
N GLU A 88 -1.41 11.53 7.97
CA GLU A 88 -2.40 12.40 8.62
C GLU A 88 -2.38 12.24 10.15
N ALA A 89 -2.10 11.05 10.69
CA ALA A 89 -1.86 10.84 12.12
C ALA A 89 -0.60 11.59 12.62
N ALA A 90 0.49 11.59 11.84
CA ALA A 90 1.71 12.33 12.20
C ALA A 90 1.55 13.87 12.06
N ARG A 91 0.62 14.34 11.23
CA ARG A 91 0.38 15.78 10.97
C ARG A 91 0.05 16.58 12.22
N GLN A 92 -0.62 16.00 13.21
CA GLN A 92 -0.92 16.67 14.48
C GLN A 92 0.36 17.05 15.27
N GLN A 93 1.41 16.25 15.13
CA GLN A 93 2.71 16.47 15.79
C GLN A 93 3.63 17.39 14.98
N GLU A 94 3.60 17.27 13.65
CA GLU A 94 4.57 17.89 12.72
C GLU A 94 4.06 19.20 12.09
N GLY A 95 2.82 19.62 12.40
CA GLY A 95 2.22 20.91 12.03
C GLY A 95 1.83 21.09 10.56
N SER A 96 2.31 20.26 9.64
CA SER A 96 1.93 20.27 8.21
C SER A 96 2.08 18.90 7.57
N SER A 97 1.24 18.57 6.56
CA SER A 97 1.28 17.27 5.89
C SER A 97 2.63 16.98 5.22
N THR A 98 3.33 17.99 4.69
CA THR A 98 4.68 17.83 4.12
C THR A 98 5.71 17.44 5.18
N MET A 99 5.69 18.08 6.36
CA MET A 99 6.58 17.71 7.46
C MET A 99 6.21 16.34 8.02
N ALA A 100 4.91 16.02 8.09
CA ALA A 100 4.42 14.70 8.47
C ALA A 100 4.92 13.59 7.54
N LEU A 101 4.80 13.75 6.23
CA LEU A 101 5.31 12.79 5.25
C LEU A 101 6.84 12.64 5.36
N ARG A 102 7.56 13.75 5.53
CA ARG A 102 9.02 13.76 5.74
C ARG A 102 9.40 12.97 7.00
N ALA A 103 8.70 13.19 8.12
CA ALA A 103 8.91 12.48 9.37
C ALA A 103 8.54 11.00 9.26
N VAL A 104 7.44 10.65 8.60
CA VAL A 104 7.01 9.27 8.35
C VAL A 104 8.02 8.52 7.48
N LEU A 105 8.55 9.13 6.41
CA LEU A 105 9.61 8.53 5.59
C LEU A 105 10.91 8.32 6.39
N ALA A 106 11.28 9.27 7.26
CA ALA A 106 12.42 9.09 8.16
C ALA A 106 12.20 7.94 9.17
N ARG A 107 11.00 7.84 9.75
CA ARG A 107 10.59 6.72 10.65
C ARG A 107 10.61 5.37 9.92
N ALA A 108 10.20 5.32 8.66
CA ALA A 108 10.26 4.11 7.83
C ALA A 108 11.72 3.68 7.53
N ILE A 109 12.60 4.62 7.18
CA ILE A 109 14.04 4.34 7.02
C ILE A 109 14.66 3.88 8.34
N GLU A 110 14.28 4.48 9.46
CA GLU A 110 14.80 4.12 10.79
C GLU A 110 14.40 2.71 11.21
N ARG A 111 13.19 2.24 10.87
CA ARG A 111 12.75 0.85 11.08
C ARG A 111 13.61 -0.19 10.34
N LEU A 112 14.27 0.21 9.25
CA LEU A 112 15.21 -0.64 8.50
C LEU A 112 16.63 -0.68 9.10
N ARG A 113 16.89 0.03 10.22
CA ARG A 113 18.20 0.03 10.87
C ARG A 113 18.53 -1.36 11.45
N PRO A 114 19.65 -1.99 11.04
CA PRO A 114 20.08 -3.25 11.63
C PRO A 114 20.49 -3.12 13.09
N LYS A 115 20.50 -4.24 13.80
CA LYS A 115 21.01 -4.32 15.19
C LYS A 115 22.54 -4.36 15.20
N GLY A 116 23.14 -3.98 16.33
CA GLY A 116 24.58 -4.03 16.54
C GLY A 116 25.32 -2.74 16.16
N GLN A 117 26.64 -2.82 16.02
CA GLN A 117 27.47 -1.66 15.69
C GLN A 117 27.39 -1.34 14.20
N ARG A 118 27.33 -0.05 13.86
CA ARG A 118 27.20 0.42 12.48
C ARG A 118 28.44 0.08 11.65
N SER A 119 28.25 -0.75 10.63
CA SER A 119 29.23 -1.01 9.57
C SER A 119 28.92 -0.18 8.32
N MET A 120 29.92 0.17 7.51
CA MET A 120 29.74 0.80 6.20
C MET A 120 29.71 -0.20 5.04
N THR A 121 30.18 -1.43 5.26
CA THR A 121 30.48 -2.43 4.20
C THR A 121 29.81 -3.80 4.43
N THR A 122 29.23 -4.06 5.60
CA THR A 122 28.50 -5.30 5.87
C THR A 122 27.15 -5.29 5.15
N ALA A 123 26.77 -6.43 4.54
CA ALA A 123 25.54 -6.60 3.76
C ALA A 123 24.29 -6.00 4.43
N ASP A 124 24.06 -6.37 5.70
CA ASP A 124 22.91 -5.93 6.50
C ASP A 124 22.79 -4.40 6.60
N TRP A 125 23.93 -3.71 6.73
CA TRP A 125 23.98 -2.26 6.90
C TRP A 125 23.95 -1.46 5.59
N ILE A 126 24.29 -2.08 4.46
CA ILE A 126 24.45 -1.37 3.19
C ILE A 126 23.16 -0.66 2.76
N LEU A 127 22.00 -1.32 2.83
CA LEU A 127 20.73 -0.72 2.38
C LEU A 127 20.34 0.50 3.24
N TYR A 128 20.41 0.37 4.57
CA TYR A 128 20.17 1.48 5.51
C TYR A 128 21.16 2.63 5.27
N ASN A 129 22.45 2.34 5.10
CA ASN A 129 23.46 3.37 4.82
C ASN A 129 23.20 4.11 3.51
N ILE A 130 22.76 3.42 2.45
CA ILE A 130 22.40 4.07 1.18
C ILE A 130 21.25 5.05 1.42
N LEU A 131 20.19 4.64 2.12
CA LEU A 131 19.03 5.49 2.41
C LEU A 131 19.43 6.73 3.23
N GLU A 132 20.15 6.52 4.33
CA GLU A 132 20.56 7.59 5.22
C GLU A 132 21.52 8.57 4.53
N LEU A 133 22.54 8.08 3.83
CA LEU A 133 23.52 8.96 3.16
C LEU A 133 22.92 9.67 1.94
N LYS A 134 22.17 8.96 1.08
CA LYS A 134 21.66 9.51 -0.19
C LYS A 134 20.47 10.44 0.01
N PHE A 135 19.55 10.11 0.91
CA PHE A 135 18.30 10.86 1.08
C PHE A 135 18.33 11.70 2.38
N LEU A 136 18.52 11.07 3.54
CA LEU A 136 18.47 11.78 4.83
C LEU A 136 19.65 12.73 5.08
N GLN A 137 20.78 12.56 4.37
CA GLN A 137 21.92 13.50 4.39
C GLN A 137 22.13 14.21 3.04
N GLY A 138 21.31 13.93 2.03
CA GLY A 138 21.36 14.60 0.72
C GLY A 138 22.65 14.41 -0.10
N ARG A 139 23.51 13.44 0.23
CA ARG A 139 24.83 13.30 -0.42
C ARG A 139 24.73 12.94 -1.91
N ARG A 140 25.78 13.27 -2.67
CA ARG A 140 25.88 12.92 -4.10
C ARG A 140 26.14 11.43 -4.28
N VAL A 141 25.69 10.86 -5.41
CA VAL A 141 25.82 9.43 -5.73
C VAL A 141 27.28 8.96 -5.62
N SER A 142 28.21 9.71 -6.22
CA SER A 142 29.65 9.42 -6.17
C SER A 142 30.23 9.42 -4.74
N GLU A 143 29.79 10.33 -3.87
CA GLU A 143 30.22 10.38 -2.46
C GLU A 143 29.70 9.18 -1.67
N VAL A 144 28.47 8.74 -1.91
CA VAL A 144 27.89 7.55 -1.27
C VAL A 144 28.61 6.30 -1.77
N ALA A 145 28.84 6.18 -3.08
CA ALA A 145 29.53 5.05 -3.70
C ALA A 145 30.96 4.90 -3.13
N ALA A 146 31.73 6.00 -3.08
CA ALA A 146 33.06 6.03 -2.49
C ALA A 146 33.04 5.68 -0.99
N ARG A 147 32.11 6.25 -0.21
CA ARG A 147 32.01 5.99 1.23
C ARG A 147 31.64 4.55 1.58
N LEU A 148 30.89 3.86 0.71
CA LEU A 148 30.50 2.46 0.88
C LEU A 148 31.38 1.49 0.09
N ALA A 149 32.52 1.96 -0.44
CA ALA A 149 33.50 1.18 -1.20
C ALA A 149 32.90 0.35 -2.36
N MET A 150 31.95 0.93 -3.11
CA MET A 150 31.25 0.29 -4.23
C MET A 150 31.23 1.17 -5.49
N SER A 151 30.96 0.58 -6.65
CA SER A 151 30.76 1.34 -7.89
C SER A 151 29.38 1.99 -7.94
N GLU A 152 29.22 3.07 -8.70
CA GLU A 152 27.92 3.74 -8.85
C GLU A 152 26.84 2.80 -9.42
N SER A 153 27.19 1.94 -10.39
CA SER A 153 26.27 0.96 -10.95
C SER A 153 25.78 -0.07 -9.90
N ASP A 154 26.60 -0.38 -8.91
CA ASP A 154 26.22 -1.26 -7.80
C ASP A 154 25.38 -0.51 -6.76
N LEU A 155 25.73 0.74 -6.46
CA LEU A 155 24.93 1.65 -5.65
C LEU A 155 23.52 1.81 -6.20
N TYR A 156 23.33 2.05 -7.51
CA TYR A 156 22.00 2.19 -8.11
C TYR A 156 21.14 0.91 -7.97
N ARG A 157 21.73 -0.28 -8.14
CA ARG A 157 21.01 -1.55 -7.93
C ARG A 157 20.56 -1.71 -6.49
N LYS A 158 21.47 -1.46 -5.53
CA LYS A 158 21.19 -1.57 -4.10
C LYS A 158 20.23 -0.48 -3.61
N GLN A 159 20.31 0.73 -4.17
CA GLN A 159 19.37 1.82 -3.91
C GLN A 159 17.95 1.46 -4.32
N ARG A 160 17.75 0.78 -5.47
CA ARG A 160 16.42 0.29 -5.87
C ARG A 160 15.82 -0.65 -4.82
N VAL A 161 16.58 -1.66 -4.40
CA VAL A 161 16.16 -2.60 -3.33
C VAL A 161 15.87 -1.85 -2.02
N ALA A 162 16.73 -0.92 -1.62
CA ALA A 162 16.53 -0.15 -0.39
C ALA A 162 15.24 0.70 -0.42
N ILE A 163 14.86 1.24 -1.59
CA ILE A 163 13.58 1.96 -1.75
C ILE A 163 12.39 1.00 -1.69
N GLU A 164 12.49 -0.19 -2.30
CA GLU A 164 11.46 -1.23 -2.21
C GLU A 164 11.20 -1.63 -0.74
N GLU A 165 12.24 -1.77 0.08
CA GLU A 165 12.09 -2.05 1.52
C GLU A 165 11.49 -0.88 2.32
N VAL A 166 11.79 0.38 1.95
CA VAL A 166 11.08 1.54 2.54
C VAL A 166 9.61 1.54 2.14
N ALA A 167 9.28 1.16 0.91
CA ALA A 167 7.89 1.05 0.47
C ALA A 167 7.14 -0.06 1.22
N ARG A 168 7.73 -1.26 1.38
CA ARG A 168 7.13 -2.31 2.25
C ARG A 168 6.87 -1.80 3.66
N THR A 169 7.88 -1.20 4.28
CA THR A 169 7.82 -0.67 5.64
C THR A 169 6.76 0.44 5.79
N LEU A 170 6.62 1.31 4.79
CA LEU A 170 5.61 2.36 4.78
C LEU A 170 4.19 1.78 4.65
N ALA A 171 4.02 0.72 3.86
CA ALA A 171 2.75 0.00 3.75
C ALA A 171 2.39 -0.76 5.05
N ASP A 172 3.38 -1.32 5.76
CA ASP A 172 3.18 -1.89 7.11
C ASP A 172 2.76 -0.82 8.12
N MET A 173 3.44 0.33 8.13
CA MET A 173 3.09 1.48 8.95
C MET A 173 1.66 2.00 8.65
N GLU A 174 1.21 1.93 7.41
CA GLU A 174 -0.16 2.29 7.02
C GLU A 174 -1.19 1.25 7.48
N ARG A 175 -0.87 -0.04 7.46
CA ARG A 175 -1.71 -1.10 8.04
C ARG A 175 -1.82 -0.98 9.55
N GLU A 176 -0.72 -0.68 10.25
CA GLU A 176 -0.71 -0.40 11.69
C GLU A 176 -1.58 0.81 12.06
N ALA A 177 -1.59 1.86 11.21
CA ALA A 177 -2.46 3.01 11.40
C ALA A 177 -3.95 2.68 11.18
N ALA A 178 -4.26 1.75 10.27
CA ALA A 178 -5.63 1.28 10.02
C ALA A 178 -6.24 0.62 11.26
N GLY A 179 -5.52 -0.35 11.85
CA GLY A 179 -6.01 -1.11 13.01
C GLY A 179 -6.29 -0.23 14.23
N LYS A 180 -5.40 0.74 14.51
CA LYS A 180 -5.60 1.70 15.61
C LYS A 180 -6.82 2.60 15.43
N GLY A 181 -7.20 2.91 14.19
CA GLY A 181 -8.43 3.64 13.90
C GLY A 181 -9.69 2.82 14.22
N GLN A 182 -9.65 1.50 14.03
CA GLN A 182 -10.78 0.60 14.31
C GLN A 182 -10.93 0.30 15.81
N GLU A 183 -9.82 0.14 16.54
CA GLU A 183 -9.85 -0.07 18.00
C GLU A 183 -10.40 1.13 18.77
N GLY A 184 -10.17 2.36 18.29
CA GLY A 184 -10.70 3.58 18.90
C GLY A 184 -12.21 3.77 18.73
N ASP A 185 -12.78 3.30 17.62
CA ASP A 185 -14.21 3.43 17.30
C ASP A 185 -15.05 2.38 18.07
N ALA A 186 -14.45 1.23 18.40
CA ALA A 186 -15.10 0.14 19.15
C ALA A 186 -15.28 0.41 20.66
N LEU A 187 -14.73 1.50 21.20
CA LEU A 187 -14.73 1.82 22.64
C LEU A 187 -15.55 3.07 22.99
N THR A 188 -16.68 3.29 22.30
CA THR A 188 -17.66 4.33 22.68
C THR A 188 -19.09 3.77 22.69
N PRO A 189 -19.66 3.46 23.88
CA PRO A 189 -21.07 3.09 24.04
C PRO A 189 -22.01 4.31 24.13
#